data_AF-A0A081RKF6-F1
#
_entry.id   AF-A0A081RKF6-F1
#
_cell.length_a   1.000
_cell.length_b   1.000
_cell.length_c   1.000
_cell.angle_alpha   90.00
_cell.angle_beta   90.00
_cell.angle_gamma   90.00
#
_symmetry.space_group_name_H-M   'P 1'
#
loop_
_entity.id
_entity.type
_entity.pdbx_description
1 polymer ?
#
loop_
_entity_poly.entity_id
_entity_poly.type
_entity_poly.pdbx_seq_one_letter_code
_entity_poly.pdbx_strand_id
1 'polypeptide(L)'
;MNGKPLRGPRSDGAATRARILESAGTLFASQGLASTTSKAIAAKAEVDLASINYHFGNRDGLYRAVLVEAHRRFVRLEELERISASQVMPEEKLGTLLDAIVGRLAGPSHWSTAVLVRELAAPSAHFAVLRDEEAPPKLRVALRILSDVSGIPIGAPELLCCLISVAAPCAMLLIAGDNLPAPGRDILRIDRRALADHLHRFALAGLNAAGQDYRARHEEDNAQLPA
;
A
#
# COMPACT_ATOMS: atom_id res chain seq x y z
N MET A 1 -49.03 -13.31 -3.78
CA MET A 1 -48.41 -13.22 -2.44
C MET A 1 -46.89 -13.18 -2.63
N ASN A 2 -46.28 -11.98 -2.61
CA ASN A 2 -44.83 -11.82 -2.78
C ASN A 2 -44.13 -12.01 -1.44
N GLY A 3 -43.45 -13.13 -1.26
CA GLY A 3 -42.55 -13.37 -0.13
C GLY A 3 -41.27 -12.56 -0.27
N LYS A 4 -41.08 -11.58 0.60
CA LYS A 4 -39.82 -10.83 0.75
C LYS A 4 -38.77 -11.78 1.34
N PRO A 5 -37.58 -11.98 0.75
CA PRO A 5 -36.60 -12.90 1.30
C PRO A 5 -36.07 -12.35 2.63
N LEU A 6 -36.13 -13.18 3.67
CA LEU A 6 -35.60 -12.89 5.01
C LEU A 6 -34.06 -12.81 4.93
N ARG A 7 -33.52 -11.58 5.02
CA ARG A 7 -32.07 -11.36 5.17
C ARG A 7 -31.66 -11.85 6.56
N GLY A 8 -30.67 -12.74 6.62
CA GLY A 8 -30.23 -13.34 7.88
C GLY A 8 -29.41 -12.37 8.75
N PRO A 9 -29.40 -12.55 10.09
CA PRO A 9 -28.73 -11.64 11.05
C PRO A 9 -27.24 -11.36 10.74
N ARG A 10 -26.55 -12.29 10.10
CA ARG A 10 -25.13 -12.16 9.71
C ARG A 10 -24.92 -11.17 8.55
N SER A 11 -25.90 -11.03 7.66
CA SER A 11 -25.85 -10.09 6.52
C SER A 11 -25.98 -8.64 7.00
N ASP A 12 -26.86 -8.40 7.97
CA ASP A 12 -27.13 -7.06 8.49
C ASP A 12 -25.96 -6.53 9.34
N GLY A 13 -25.28 -7.41 10.08
CA GLY A 13 -24.07 -7.09 10.82
C GLY A 13 -22.89 -6.72 9.89
N ALA A 14 -22.69 -7.45 8.79
CA ALA A 14 -21.64 -7.13 7.82
C ALA A 14 -21.89 -5.80 7.11
N ALA A 15 -23.14 -5.54 6.71
CA ALA A 15 -23.53 -4.27 6.10
C ALA A 15 -23.36 -3.08 7.06
N THR A 16 -23.71 -3.26 8.34
CA THR A 16 -23.53 -2.24 9.38
C THR A 16 -22.06 -1.96 9.64
N ARG A 17 -21.24 -3.01 9.78
CA ARG A 17 -19.78 -2.87 9.91
C ARG A 17 -19.19 -2.09 8.73
N ALA A 18 -19.61 -2.38 7.50
CA ALA A 18 -19.14 -1.67 6.31
C ALA A 18 -19.56 -0.19 6.30
N ARG A 19 -20.82 0.14 6.65
CA ARG A 19 -21.29 1.54 6.77
C ARG A 19 -20.49 2.34 7.80
N ILE A 20 -20.21 1.74 8.96
CA ILE A 20 -19.39 2.37 10.00
C ILE A 20 -17.97 2.64 9.46
N LEU A 21 -17.37 1.65 8.80
CA LEU A 21 -16.02 1.77 8.25
C LEU A 21 -15.92 2.88 7.19
N GLU A 22 -16.86 2.93 6.24
CA GLU A 22 -16.92 4.00 5.22
C GLU A 22 -17.11 5.39 5.82
N SER A 23 -18.00 5.49 6.81
CA SER A 23 -18.29 6.76 7.48
C SER A 23 -17.09 7.25 8.28
N ALA A 24 -16.44 6.34 9.01
CA ALA A 24 -15.24 6.61 9.77
C ALA A 24 -14.08 7.00 8.85
N GLY A 25 -13.82 6.23 7.79
CA GLY A 25 -12.78 6.51 6.81
C GLY A 25 -12.92 7.90 6.18
N THR A 26 -14.14 8.27 5.78
CA THR A 26 -14.44 9.61 5.25
C THR A 26 -14.14 10.73 6.24
N LEU A 27 -14.55 10.56 7.51
CA LEU A 27 -14.30 11.57 8.55
C LEU A 27 -12.81 11.65 8.91
N PHE A 28 -12.13 10.52 9.07
CA PHE A 28 -10.69 10.51 9.35
C PHE A 28 -9.87 11.13 8.21
N ALA A 29 -10.27 10.91 6.95
CA ALA A 29 -9.65 11.55 5.80
C ALA A 29 -9.79 13.08 5.81
N SER A 30 -10.97 13.60 6.19
CA SER A 30 -11.25 15.04 6.12
C SER A 30 -10.63 15.82 7.29
N GLN A 31 -10.83 15.35 8.53
CA GLN A 31 -10.48 16.12 9.73
C GLN A 31 -9.41 15.47 10.63
N GLY A 32 -8.96 14.25 10.31
CA GLY A 32 -7.98 13.50 11.08
C GLY A 32 -8.54 12.75 12.30
N LEU A 33 -7.71 11.92 12.93
CA LEU A 33 -8.10 11.07 14.08
C LEU A 33 -8.48 11.90 15.32
N ALA A 34 -7.68 12.90 15.68
CA ALA A 34 -7.87 13.70 16.89
C ALA A 34 -9.22 14.43 16.89
N SER A 35 -9.60 15.02 15.74
CA SER A 35 -10.83 15.80 15.58
C SER A 35 -12.08 14.96 15.28
N THR A 36 -11.94 13.64 15.11
CA THR A 36 -13.07 12.75 14.80
C THR A 36 -13.60 12.06 16.05
N THR A 37 -14.88 12.32 16.38
CA THR A 37 -15.54 11.71 17.53
C THR A 37 -16.37 10.49 17.14
N SER A 38 -16.46 9.50 18.03
CA SER A 38 -17.31 8.32 17.81
C SER A 38 -18.79 8.68 17.65
N LYS A 39 -19.25 9.78 18.26
CA LYS A 39 -20.61 10.33 18.06
C LYS A 39 -20.83 10.81 16.63
N ALA A 40 -19.88 11.55 16.07
CA ALA A 40 -19.96 12.00 14.68
C ALA A 40 -19.95 10.82 13.69
N ILE A 41 -19.15 9.78 13.97
CA ILE A 41 -19.12 8.56 13.17
C ILE A 41 -20.46 7.83 13.24
N ALA A 42 -21.02 7.64 14.45
CA ALA A 42 -22.30 6.97 14.65
C ALA A 42 -23.44 7.70 13.92
N ALA A 43 -23.47 9.03 14.03
CA ALA A 43 -24.43 9.88 13.32
C ALA A 43 -24.30 9.74 11.80
N LYS A 44 -23.07 9.82 11.25
CA LYS A 44 -22.82 9.68 9.81
C LYS A 44 -23.15 8.28 9.28
N ALA A 45 -22.91 7.25 10.09
CA ALA A 45 -23.18 5.86 9.73
C ALA A 45 -24.64 5.45 9.95
N GLU A 46 -25.46 6.31 10.56
CA GLU A 46 -26.84 6.00 10.96
C GLU A 46 -26.93 4.73 11.82
N VAL A 47 -26.14 4.72 12.91
CA VAL A 47 -26.09 3.65 13.91
C VAL A 47 -26.01 4.23 15.33
N ASP A 48 -26.25 3.40 16.34
CA ASP A 48 -25.93 3.76 17.71
C ASP A 48 -24.42 3.65 18.01
N LEU A 49 -23.99 4.27 19.10
CA LEU A 49 -22.59 4.22 19.54
C LEU A 49 -22.18 2.79 19.97
N ALA A 50 -23.14 2.01 20.47
CA ALA A 50 -22.91 0.63 20.91
C ALA A 50 -22.47 -0.27 19.74
N SER A 51 -22.96 -0.02 18.53
CA SER A 51 -22.62 -0.73 17.29
C SER A 51 -21.16 -0.54 16.91
N ILE A 52 -20.60 0.65 17.14
CA ILE A 52 -19.16 0.91 16.91
C ILE A 52 -18.33 0.08 17.89
N ASN A 53 -18.67 0.10 19.18
CA ASN A 53 -17.96 -0.67 20.19
C ASN A 53 -18.11 -2.19 19.97
N TYR A 54 -19.29 -2.64 19.56
CA TYR A 54 -19.55 -4.05 19.23
C TYR A 54 -18.69 -4.54 18.05
N HIS A 55 -18.58 -3.76 16.97
CA HIS A 55 -17.86 -4.17 15.77
C HIS A 55 -16.35 -3.92 15.80
N PHE A 56 -15.90 -2.94 16.56
CA PHE A 56 -14.51 -2.44 16.50
C PHE A 56 -13.85 -2.27 17.88
N GLY A 57 -14.57 -2.57 18.97
CA GLY A 57 -14.10 -2.42 20.35
C GLY A 57 -14.16 -0.97 20.82
N ASN A 58 -13.42 -0.08 20.14
CA ASN A 58 -13.34 1.34 20.45
C ASN A 58 -12.95 2.17 19.20
N ARG A 59 -12.75 3.49 19.38
CA ARG A 59 -12.36 4.39 18.29
C ARG A 59 -11.00 4.05 17.67
N ASP A 60 -10.05 3.61 18.49
CA ASP A 60 -8.70 3.26 18.05
C ASP A 60 -8.70 1.95 17.25
N GLY A 61 -9.50 0.97 17.66
CA GLY A 61 -9.76 -0.27 16.93
C GLY A 61 -10.46 0.00 15.60
N LEU A 62 -11.41 0.94 15.58
CA LEU A 62 -12.02 1.41 14.33
C LEU A 62 -10.99 2.09 13.42
N TYR A 63 -10.11 2.93 13.95
CA TYR A 63 -9.06 3.58 13.15
C TYR A 63 -8.07 2.56 12.56
N ARG A 64 -7.64 1.56 13.34
CA ARG A 64 -6.82 0.44 12.83
C ARG A 64 -7.53 -0.30 11.70
N ALA A 65 -8.82 -0.58 11.85
CA ALA A 65 -9.62 -1.23 10.80
C ALA A 65 -9.72 -0.37 9.52
N VAL A 66 -9.85 0.96 9.67
CA VAL A 66 -9.84 1.91 8.56
C VAL A 66 -8.48 1.90 7.84
N LEU A 67 -7.36 1.88 8.57
CA LEU A 67 -6.02 1.79 7.99
C LEU A 67 -5.84 0.49 7.20
N VAL A 68 -6.24 -0.65 7.77
CA VAL A 68 -6.18 -1.96 7.11
C VAL A 68 -6.98 -1.95 5.81
N GLU A 69 -8.22 -1.48 5.85
CA GLU A 69 -9.07 -1.39 4.66
C GLU A 69 -8.48 -0.45 3.62
N ALA A 70 -7.98 0.70 4.05
CA ALA A 70 -7.35 1.66 3.16
C ALA A 70 -6.14 1.05 2.43
N HIS A 71 -5.29 0.34 3.15
CA HIS A 71 -4.12 -0.33 2.60
C HIS A 71 -4.48 -1.49 1.66
N ARG A 72 -5.56 -2.23 1.93
CA ARG A 72 -6.08 -3.27 1.03
C ARG A 72 -6.64 -2.70 -0.27
N ARG A 73 -7.31 -1.54 -0.22
CA ARG A 73 -7.76 -0.83 -1.43
C ARG A 73 -6.59 -0.30 -2.25
N PHE A 74 -5.54 0.17 -1.58
CA PHE A 74 -4.36 0.70 -2.26
C PHE A 74 -3.45 -0.40 -2.83
N VAL A 75 -3.28 -1.54 -2.16
CA VAL A 75 -2.53 -2.67 -2.69
C VAL A 75 -3.20 -3.96 -2.26
N ARG A 76 -3.73 -4.72 -3.22
CA ARG A 76 -4.34 -6.03 -2.97
C ARG A 76 -3.28 -7.12 -3.06
N LEU A 77 -3.23 -8.00 -2.06
CA LEU A 77 -2.25 -9.09 -2.04
C LEU A 77 -2.47 -10.05 -3.22
N GLU A 78 -3.72 -10.37 -3.52
CA GLU A 78 -4.10 -11.28 -4.60
C GLU A 78 -3.69 -10.76 -5.98
N GLU A 79 -3.60 -9.44 -6.13
CA GLU A 79 -3.09 -8.80 -7.34
C GLU A 79 -1.58 -8.91 -7.45
N LEU A 80 -0.86 -8.66 -6.34
CA LEU A 80 0.59 -8.86 -6.29
C LEU A 80 0.97 -10.32 -6.57
N GLU A 81 0.28 -11.26 -5.94
CA GLU A 81 0.52 -12.70 -6.12
C GLU A 81 0.26 -13.11 -7.57
N ARG A 82 -0.79 -12.59 -8.20
CA ARG A 82 -1.07 -12.83 -9.62
C ARG A 82 0.04 -12.30 -10.54
N ILE A 83 0.55 -11.09 -10.25
CA ILE A 83 1.67 -10.52 -11.00
C ILE A 83 2.92 -11.40 -10.82
N SER A 84 3.24 -11.77 -9.59
CA SER A 84 4.40 -12.61 -9.27
C SER A 84 4.33 -14.01 -9.90
N ALA A 85 3.15 -14.64 -9.91
CA ALA A 85 2.91 -15.98 -10.47
C ALA A 85 2.79 -16.02 -12.00
N SER A 86 2.70 -14.86 -12.66
CA SER A 86 2.64 -14.80 -14.13
C SER A 86 3.88 -15.39 -14.80
N GLN A 87 3.72 -15.86 -16.04
CA GLN A 87 4.78 -16.54 -16.81
C GLN A 87 5.60 -15.58 -17.69
N VAL A 88 5.51 -14.27 -17.44
CA VAL A 88 6.33 -13.26 -18.14
C VAL A 88 7.69 -13.11 -17.46
N MET A 89 8.61 -12.41 -18.12
CA MET A 89 9.94 -12.14 -17.57
C MET A 89 9.87 -11.31 -16.28
N PRO A 90 10.77 -11.49 -15.31
CA PRO A 90 10.78 -10.74 -14.05
C PRO A 90 10.72 -9.21 -14.23
N GLU A 91 11.37 -8.69 -15.25
CA GLU A 91 11.38 -7.28 -15.64
C GLU A 91 9.96 -6.81 -16.01
N GLU A 92 9.22 -7.61 -16.79
CA GLU A 92 7.84 -7.31 -17.14
C GLU A 92 6.90 -7.35 -15.93
N LYS A 93 7.18 -8.23 -14.94
CA LYS A 93 6.43 -8.26 -13.66
C LYS A 93 6.65 -6.97 -12.87
N LEU A 94 7.89 -6.49 -12.81
CA LEU A 94 8.22 -5.21 -12.17
C LEU A 94 7.50 -4.05 -12.86
N GLY A 95 7.52 -4.01 -14.19
CA GLY A 95 6.78 -3.01 -14.98
C GLY A 95 5.28 -3.03 -14.67
N THR A 96 4.67 -4.21 -14.64
CA THR A 96 3.25 -4.40 -14.31
C THR A 96 2.93 -3.94 -12.88
N LEU A 97 3.80 -4.24 -11.92
CA LEU A 97 3.66 -3.80 -10.52
C LEU A 97 3.71 -2.27 -10.42
N LEU A 98 4.67 -1.63 -11.07
CA LEU A 98 4.84 -0.18 -11.05
C LEU A 98 3.67 0.53 -11.76
N ASP A 99 3.20 0.01 -12.90
CA ASP A 99 2.01 0.56 -13.57
C ASP A 99 0.77 0.47 -12.67
N ALA A 100 0.58 -0.64 -11.96
CA ALA A 100 -0.54 -0.81 -11.03
C ALA A 100 -0.46 0.18 -9.86
N ILE A 101 0.74 0.43 -9.32
CA ILE A 101 0.95 1.41 -8.23
C ILE A 101 0.68 2.83 -8.74
N VAL A 102 1.31 3.24 -9.84
CA VAL A 102 1.13 4.58 -10.43
C VAL A 102 -0.32 4.81 -10.86
N GLY A 103 -1.01 3.75 -11.28
CA GLY A 103 -2.46 3.74 -11.55
C GLY A 103 -3.30 4.24 -10.39
N ARG A 104 -2.98 3.78 -9.19
CA ARG A 104 -3.73 4.14 -7.99
C ARG A 104 -3.35 5.52 -7.47
N LEU A 105 -2.15 5.99 -7.76
CA LEU A 105 -1.72 7.35 -7.45
C LEU A 105 -2.45 8.39 -8.31
N ALA A 106 -2.66 8.10 -9.59
CA ALA A 106 -3.31 9.00 -10.54
C ALA A 106 -4.85 8.92 -10.52
N GLY A 107 -5.43 7.97 -9.78
CA GLY A 107 -6.88 7.78 -9.69
C GLY A 107 -7.58 8.84 -8.82
N PRO A 108 -8.93 8.91 -8.85
CA PRO A 108 -9.69 9.79 -7.98
C PRO A 108 -9.35 9.56 -6.51
N SER A 109 -9.08 10.65 -5.77
CA SER A 109 -8.76 10.56 -4.34
C SER A 109 -9.95 10.02 -3.55
N HIS A 110 -9.82 8.80 -3.06
CA HIS A 110 -10.76 8.17 -2.14
C HIS A 110 -10.31 8.42 -0.70
N TRP A 111 -11.22 8.34 0.28
CA TRP A 111 -10.85 8.50 1.69
C TRP A 111 -9.71 7.56 2.11
N SER A 112 -9.61 6.38 1.50
CA SER A 112 -8.57 5.40 1.78
C SER A 112 -7.18 5.93 1.47
N THR A 113 -6.99 6.54 0.29
CA THR A 113 -5.71 7.14 -0.10
C THR A 113 -5.35 8.28 0.85
N ALA A 114 -6.31 9.15 1.17
CA ALA A 114 -6.09 10.28 2.08
C ALA A 114 -5.67 9.87 3.50
N VAL A 115 -6.28 8.81 4.05
CA VAL A 115 -5.88 8.28 5.37
C VAL A 115 -4.48 7.69 5.32
N LEU A 116 -4.14 6.92 4.28
CA LEU A 116 -2.78 6.38 4.11
C LEU A 116 -1.73 7.47 3.97
N VAL A 117 -2.00 8.51 3.18
CA VAL A 117 -1.10 9.65 3.01
C VAL A 117 -0.79 10.31 4.34
N ARG A 118 -1.81 10.58 5.17
CA ARG A 118 -1.63 11.15 6.51
C ARG A 118 -0.78 10.25 7.39
N GLU A 119 -1.08 8.96 7.41
CA GLU A 119 -0.36 8.00 8.27
C GLU A 119 1.08 7.77 7.79
N LEU A 120 1.36 7.82 6.49
CA LEU A 120 2.71 7.71 5.95
C LEU A 120 3.53 8.98 6.18
N ALA A 121 2.91 10.17 6.09
CA ALA A 121 3.57 11.44 6.32
C ALA A 121 3.91 11.69 7.80
N ALA A 122 3.03 11.25 8.70
CA ALA A 122 3.20 11.37 10.15
C ALA A 122 2.67 10.10 10.85
N PRO A 123 3.49 9.03 10.94
CA PRO A 123 3.07 7.76 11.53
C PRO A 123 2.60 7.89 12.97
N SER A 124 1.43 7.33 13.26
CA SER A 124 0.89 7.21 14.62
C SER A 124 1.23 5.85 15.22
N ALA A 125 0.85 5.63 16.48
CA ALA A 125 0.91 4.30 17.11
C ALA A 125 0.05 3.25 16.39
N HIS A 126 -0.89 3.66 15.54
CA HIS A 126 -1.75 2.75 14.78
C HIS A 126 -1.08 2.24 13.50
N PHE A 127 -0.05 2.91 12.97
CA PHE A 127 0.73 2.44 11.82
C PHE A 127 1.30 1.03 12.02
N ALA A 128 1.54 0.63 13.28
CA ALA A 128 1.95 -0.73 13.62
C ALA A 128 1.04 -1.81 13.02
N VAL A 129 -0.27 -1.59 12.89
CA VAL A 129 -1.18 -2.56 12.25
C VAL A 129 -0.80 -2.79 10.78
N LEU A 130 -0.37 -1.73 10.07
CA LEU A 130 0.08 -1.85 8.70
C LEU A 130 1.42 -2.57 8.63
N ARG A 131 2.37 -2.16 9.48
CA ARG A 131 3.72 -2.76 9.53
C ARG A 131 3.70 -4.24 9.89
N ASP A 132 2.87 -4.63 10.86
CA ASP A 132 2.94 -5.96 11.49
C ASP A 132 2.00 -6.95 10.82
N GLU A 133 0.84 -6.51 10.30
CA GLU A 133 -0.17 -7.40 9.74
C GLU A 133 -0.27 -7.32 8.20
N GLU A 134 -0.20 -6.12 7.63
CA GLU A 134 -0.58 -5.91 6.24
C GLU A 134 0.61 -5.79 5.25
N ALA A 135 1.70 -5.16 5.68
CA ALA A 135 2.90 -4.96 4.86
C ALA A 135 3.70 -6.26 4.63
N PRO A 136 3.91 -7.16 5.62
CA PRO A 136 4.80 -8.30 5.46
C PRO A 136 4.47 -9.24 4.28
N PRO A 137 3.20 -9.66 4.05
CA PRO A 137 2.92 -10.53 2.90
C PRO A 137 3.13 -9.82 1.56
N LYS A 138 2.82 -8.52 1.47
CA LYS A 138 2.99 -7.72 0.24
C LYS A 138 4.46 -7.46 -0.05
N LEU A 139 5.25 -7.15 0.97
CA LEU A 139 6.71 -6.98 0.88
C LEU A 139 7.40 -8.27 0.44
N ARG A 140 6.94 -9.43 0.93
CA ARG A 140 7.49 -10.73 0.50
C ARG A 140 7.35 -10.92 -1.02
N VAL A 141 6.18 -10.60 -1.58
CA VAL A 141 5.95 -10.70 -3.03
C VAL A 141 6.79 -9.69 -3.80
N ALA A 142 6.87 -8.44 -3.33
CA ALA A 142 7.71 -7.42 -3.95
C ALA A 142 9.19 -7.83 -3.95
N LEU A 143 9.73 -8.26 -2.80
CA LEU A 143 11.11 -8.72 -2.67
C LEU A 143 11.40 -9.93 -3.58
N ARG A 144 10.43 -10.82 -3.80
CA ARG A 144 10.59 -11.91 -4.77
C ARG A 144 10.81 -11.37 -6.19
N ILE A 145 9.97 -10.44 -6.65
CA ILE A 145 10.13 -9.83 -7.98
C ILE A 145 11.48 -9.11 -8.10
N LEU A 146 11.88 -8.35 -7.08
CA LEU A 146 13.16 -7.64 -7.08
C LEU A 146 14.36 -8.61 -7.06
N SER A 147 14.25 -9.71 -6.33
CA SER A 147 15.25 -10.78 -6.29
C SER A 147 15.38 -11.46 -7.65
N ASP A 148 14.26 -11.78 -8.29
CA ASP A 148 14.22 -12.41 -9.61
C ASP A 148 14.84 -11.49 -10.69
N VAL A 149 14.68 -10.17 -10.60
CA VAL A 149 15.29 -9.19 -11.53
C VAL A 149 16.78 -8.98 -11.24
N SER A 150 17.15 -8.72 -9.99
CA SER A 150 18.53 -8.34 -9.63
C SER A 150 19.48 -9.54 -9.50
N GLY A 151 18.95 -10.75 -9.24
CA GLY A 151 19.72 -11.92 -8.86
C GLY A 151 20.23 -11.89 -7.41
N ILE A 152 19.88 -10.88 -6.62
CA ILE A 152 20.26 -10.78 -5.21
C ILE A 152 19.32 -11.67 -4.38
N PRO A 153 19.84 -12.54 -3.48
CA PRO A 153 19.01 -13.47 -2.72
C PRO A 153 18.13 -12.76 -1.69
N ILE A 154 16.95 -13.32 -1.44
CA ILE A 154 16.06 -12.86 -0.37
C ILE A 154 16.78 -13.02 0.98
N GLY A 155 16.86 -11.92 1.74
CA GLY A 155 17.55 -11.86 3.03
C GLY A 155 18.85 -11.05 2.98
N ALA A 156 19.40 -10.80 1.79
CA ALA A 156 20.54 -9.90 1.63
C ALA A 156 20.13 -8.43 1.93
N PRO A 157 20.90 -7.67 2.73
CA PRO A 157 20.65 -6.26 2.98
C PRO A 157 20.55 -5.40 1.71
N GLU A 158 21.30 -5.74 0.68
CA GLU A 158 21.32 -5.05 -0.62
C GLU A 158 19.94 -5.10 -1.30
N LEU A 159 19.20 -6.21 -1.14
CA LEU A 159 17.85 -6.33 -1.67
C LEU A 159 16.87 -5.39 -0.96
N LEU A 160 17.10 -5.09 0.32
CA LEU A 160 16.31 -4.09 1.06
C LEU A 160 16.61 -2.67 0.55
N CYS A 161 17.87 -2.37 0.21
CA CYS A 161 18.23 -1.11 -0.45
C CYS A 161 17.55 -0.97 -1.82
N CYS A 162 17.47 -2.06 -2.59
CA CYS A 162 16.72 -2.12 -3.83
C CYS A 162 15.23 -1.84 -3.62
N LEU A 163 14.61 -2.48 -2.61
CA LEU A 163 13.21 -2.22 -2.25
C LEU A 163 12.98 -0.74 -1.93
N ILE A 164 13.83 -0.13 -1.10
CA ILE A 164 13.72 1.30 -0.75
C ILE A 164 13.84 2.16 -2.01
N SER A 165 14.84 1.90 -2.86
CA SER A 165 15.07 2.68 -4.08
C SER A 165 13.91 2.60 -5.08
N VAL A 166 13.24 1.44 -5.17
CA VAL A 166 12.07 1.26 -6.05
C VAL A 166 10.79 1.83 -5.43
N ALA A 167 10.59 1.67 -4.11
CA ALA A 167 9.37 2.09 -3.44
C ALA A 167 9.33 3.59 -3.10
N ALA A 168 10.49 4.20 -2.79
CA ALA A 168 10.56 5.59 -2.33
C ALA A 168 10.00 6.61 -3.34
N PRO A 169 10.24 6.51 -4.67
CA PRO A 169 9.60 7.40 -5.64
C PRO A 169 8.07 7.29 -5.62
N CYS A 170 7.52 6.07 -5.53
CA CYS A 170 6.07 5.88 -5.45
C CYS A 170 5.49 6.44 -4.15
N ALA A 171 6.18 6.24 -3.02
CA ALA A 171 5.79 6.79 -1.73
C ALA A 171 5.87 8.32 -1.71
N MET A 172 6.89 8.91 -2.34
CA MET A 172 7.03 10.36 -2.48
C MET A 172 5.86 10.94 -3.29
N LEU A 173 5.52 10.35 -4.43
CA LEU A 173 4.38 10.79 -5.25
C LEU A 173 3.05 10.68 -4.49
N LEU A 174 2.88 9.61 -3.69
CA LEU A 174 1.71 9.42 -2.85
C LEU A 174 1.59 10.52 -1.77
N ILE A 175 2.66 10.74 -1.01
CA ILE A 175 2.68 11.66 0.13
C ILE A 175 2.59 13.11 -0.34
N ALA A 176 3.37 13.45 -1.36
CA ALA A 176 3.45 14.81 -1.84
C ALA A 176 2.13 15.23 -2.48
N GLY A 177 1.57 14.40 -3.35
CA GLY A 177 0.33 14.69 -4.09
C GLY A 177 0.36 16.12 -4.65
N ASP A 178 -0.80 16.77 -4.78
CA ASP A 178 -0.90 18.14 -5.31
C ASP A 178 -0.23 19.24 -4.46
N ASN A 179 0.38 18.89 -3.31
CA ASN A 179 1.00 19.86 -2.39
C ASN A 179 2.42 20.27 -2.80
N LEU A 180 3.00 19.70 -3.87
CA LEU A 180 4.32 20.11 -4.34
C LEU A 180 4.31 21.55 -4.88
N PRO A 181 5.28 22.41 -4.49
CA PRO A 181 5.52 23.65 -5.20
C PRO A 181 6.07 23.38 -6.60
N ALA A 182 6.04 24.37 -7.49
CA ALA A 182 6.75 24.28 -8.77
C ALA A 182 8.28 24.15 -8.52
N PRO A 183 9.01 23.31 -9.30
CA PRO A 183 8.56 22.52 -10.45
C PRO A 183 7.99 21.13 -10.08
N GLY A 184 7.99 20.73 -8.80
CA GLY A 184 7.53 19.40 -8.36
C GLY A 184 6.08 19.10 -8.75
N ARG A 185 5.21 20.11 -8.77
CA ARG A 185 3.82 19.96 -9.23
C ARG A 185 3.71 19.46 -10.68
N ASP A 186 4.68 19.79 -11.53
CA ASP A 186 4.65 19.38 -12.93
C ASP A 186 4.92 17.89 -13.11
N ILE A 187 5.57 17.24 -12.14
CA ILE A 187 5.77 15.79 -12.11
C ILE A 187 4.42 15.06 -12.08
N LEU A 188 3.45 15.59 -11.34
CA LEU A 188 2.11 14.99 -11.20
C LEU A 188 1.23 15.22 -12.42
N ARG A 189 1.64 16.13 -13.31
CA ARG A 189 1.00 16.39 -14.60
C ARG A 189 1.57 15.52 -15.71
N ILE A 190 2.67 14.81 -15.46
CA ILE A 190 3.21 13.82 -16.40
C ILE A 190 2.14 12.75 -16.62
N ASP A 191 1.98 12.33 -17.87
CA ASP A 191 1.09 11.23 -18.20
C ASP A 191 1.42 9.99 -17.35
N ARG A 192 0.38 9.35 -16.80
CA ARG A 192 0.48 8.20 -15.89
C ARG A 192 1.36 7.10 -16.47
N ARG A 193 1.18 6.78 -17.75
CA ARG A 193 1.91 5.72 -18.43
C ARG A 193 3.35 6.12 -18.65
N ALA A 194 3.59 7.36 -19.10
CA ALA A 194 4.95 7.89 -19.24
C ALA A 194 5.73 7.87 -17.91
N LEU A 195 5.06 8.20 -16.79
CA LEU A 195 5.65 8.14 -15.45
C LEU A 195 5.94 6.69 -15.02
N ALA A 196 5.01 5.76 -15.22
CA ALA A 196 5.22 4.35 -14.94
C ALA A 196 6.38 3.77 -15.76
N ASP A 197 6.44 4.08 -17.05
CA ASP A 197 7.52 3.65 -17.95
C ASP A 197 8.88 4.25 -17.54
N HIS A 198 8.91 5.49 -17.04
CA HIS A 198 10.12 6.08 -16.50
C HIS A 198 10.58 5.40 -15.22
N LEU A 199 9.69 5.22 -14.24
CA LEU A 199 10.00 4.55 -12.97
C LEU A 199 10.45 3.11 -13.21
N HIS A 200 9.82 2.40 -14.14
CA HIS A 200 10.20 1.04 -14.50
C HIS A 200 11.61 0.99 -15.09
N ARG A 201 11.93 1.83 -16.08
CA ARG A 201 13.29 1.88 -16.67
C ARG A 201 14.35 2.21 -15.63
N PHE A 202 14.08 3.18 -14.75
CA PHE A 202 15.02 3.56 -13.70
C PHE A 202 15.22 2.45 -12.67
N ALA A 203 14.14 1.82 -12.21
CA ALA A 203 14.18 0.69 -11.29
C ALA A 203 14.96 -0.49 -11.89
N LEU A 204 14.70 -0.83 -13.16
CA LEU A 204 15.38 -1.93 -13.83
C LEU A 204 16.89 -1.68 -13.96
N ALA A 205 17.29 -0.49 -14.39
CA ALA A 205 18.70 -0.11 -14.48
C ALA A 205 19.39 -0.19 -13.10
N GLY A 206 18.73 0.32 -12.05
CA GLY A 206 19.26 0.28 -10.69
C GLY A 206 19.38 -1.14 -10.12
N LEU A 207 18.38 -1.99 -10.34
CA LEU A 207 18.39 -3.39 -9.90
C LEU A 207 19.49 -4.20 -10.59
N ASN A 208 19.68 -3.99 -11.89
CA ASN A 208 20.74 -4.65 -12.66
C ASN A 208 22.14 -4.23 -12.17
N ALA A 209 22.34 -2.93 -11.92
CA ALA A 209 23.59 -2.41 -11.37
C ALA A 209 23.86 -2.97 -9.96
N ALA A 210 22.85 -3.00 -9.09
CA ALA A 210 22.97 -3.57 -7.75
C ALA A 210 23.30 -5.08 -7.80
N GLY A 211 22.68 -5.82 -8.71
CA GLY A 211 22.98 -7.25 -8.90
C GLY A 211 24.40 -7.52 -9.40
N GLN A 212 24.93 -6.66 -10.27
CA GLN A 212 26.32 -6.74 -10.74
C GLN A 212 27.31 -6.46 -9.61
N ASP A 213 27.09 -5.39 -8.83
CA ASP A 213 27.92 -5.04 -7.67
C ASP A 213 27.89 -6.14 -6.59
N TYR A 214 26.70 -6.70 -6.32
CA TYR A 214 26.54 -7.83 -5.39
C TYR A 214 27.39 -9.03 -5.81
N ARG A 215 27.31 -9.44 -7.08
CA ARG A 215 28.11 -10.57 -7.59
C ARG A 215 29.61 -10.31 -7.52
N ALA A 216 30.07 -9.12 -7.92
CA ALA A 216 31.48 -8.77 -7.89
C ALA A 216 32.08 -8.90 -6.49
N ARG A 217 31.40 -8.38 -5.46
CA ARG A 217 31.87 -8.46 -4.06
C ARG A 217 31.95 -9.89 -3.54
N HIS A 218 31.00 -10.74 -3.91
CA HIS A 218 30.95 -12.13 -3.44
C HIS A 218 31.86 -13.07 -4.24
N GLU A 219 32.24 -12.71 -5.47
CA GLU A 219 33.29 -13.39 -6.23
C GLU A 219 34.68 -13.09 -5.65
N GLU A 220 34.93 -11.84 -5.22
CA GLU A 220 36.17 -11.43 -4.55
C GLU A 220 36.36 -12.13 -3.20
N ASP A 221 35.32 -12.19 -2.37
CA ASP A 221 35.36 -12.87 -1.06
C ASP A 221 35.66 -14.38 -1.20
N ASN A 222 35.12 -15.03 -2.23
CA ASN A 222 35.33 -16.47 -2.46
C ASN A 222 36.72 -16.78 -3.04
N ALA A 223 37.35 -15.81 -3.73
CA ALA A 223 38.71 -15.93 -4.25
C ALA A 223 39.80 -15.76 -3.18
N GLN A 224 39.44 -15.32 -1.97
CA GLN A 224 40.38 -15.03 -0.87
C GLN A 224 40.39 -16.08 0.26
N LEU A 225 39.62 -17.16 0.14
CA LEU A 225 39.77 -18.33 1.02
C LEU A 225 40.94 -19.22 0.56
N PRO A 226 41.96 -19.48 1.42
CA PRO A 226 43.05 -20.39 1.07
C PRO A 226 42.54 -21.84 1.02
N ALA A 227 43.09 -22.60 0.04
CA ALA A 227 42.86 -24.03 -0.15
C ALA A 227 43.45 -24.88 0.99
#